data_AF-A0A143HKS6-F1
#
_entry.id   AF-A0A143HKS6-F1
#
_cell.length_a   1.000
_cell.length_b   1.000
_cell.length_c   1.000
_cell.angle_alpha   90.00
_cell.angle_beta   90.00
_cell.angle_gamma   90.00
#
_symmetry.space_group_name_H-M   'P 1'
#
loop_
_entity.id
_entity.type
_entity.pdbx_description
1 polymer ?
#
loop_
_entity_poly.entity_id
_entity_poly.type
_entity_poly.pdbx_seq_one_letter_code
_entity_poly.pdbx_strand_id
1 'polypeptide(L)'
;MIDMEARKKTAELLQQFLAGKITNFEFEENIPDSRDLAIGAIANSAWCFYDDFKEHKIVGKKALSEEMKSNVERWILFLSTDVEYEWPPFTYPGVRPLSHGLWSKLFGSKAKERKFMSSGDYSVWPFISRESYNRVQEVGGQRRSGVPS
;
A
#
# COMPACT_ATOMS: atom_id res chain seq x y z
N MET A 1 16.32 3.59 -3.41
CA MET A 1 17.05 3.71 -2.13
C MET A 1 16.06 3.44 -1.04
N ILE A 2 16.29 2.35 -0.31
CA ILE A 2 15.42 1.93 0.78
C ILE A 2 15.68 2.80 2.01
N ASP A 3 14.59 3.30 2.61
CA ASP A 3 14.62 4.06 3.85
C ASP A 3 13.85 3.30 4.94
N MET A 4 14.55 2.45 5.69
CA MET A 4 13.92 1.53 6.65
C MET A 4 13.24 2.25 7.82
N GLU A 5 13.77 3.40 8.25
CA GLU A 5 13.17 4.17 9.34
C GLU A 5 11.84 4.78 8.87
N ALA A 6 11.85 5.40 7.69
CA ALA A 6 10.65 5.98 7.11
C ALA A 6 9.61 4.90 6.81
N ARG A 7 10.01 3.74 6.27
CA ARG A 7 9.09 2.61 6.04
C ARG A 7 8.44 2.11 7.33
N LYS A 8 9.23 1.93 8.40
CA LYS A 8 8.72 1.50 9.70
C LYS A 8 7.68 2.49 10.23
N LYS A 9 7.98 3.79 10.18
CA LYS A 9 7.04 4.85 10.59
C LYS A 9 5.75 4.82 9.76
N THR A 10 5.85 4.69 8.44
CA THR A 10 4.66 4.57 7.57
C THR A 10 3.83 3.32 7.89
N ALA A 11 4.48 2.18 8.19
CA ALA A 11 3.78 0.96 8.58
C ALA A 11 3.03 1.14 9.91
N GLU A 12 3.64 1.78 10.90
CA GLU A 12 3.01 2.11 12.18
C GLU A 12 1.81 3.04 12.01
N LEU A 13 1.92 4.06 11.15
CA LEU A 13 0.82 4.96 10.81
C LEU A 13 -0.34 4.22 10.14
N LEU A 14 -0.06 3.34 9.17
CA LEU A 14 -1.10 2.50 8.53
C LEU A 14 -1.81 1.61 9.55
N GLN A 15 -1.07 0.98 10.47
CA GLN A 15 -1.68 0.16 11.52
C GLN A 15 -2.58 0.98 12.46
N GLN A 16 -2.14 2.18 12.86
CA GLN A 16 -2.94 3.07 13.70
C GLN A 16 -4.19 3.55 12.97
N PHE A 17 -4.08 3.84 11.68
CA PHE A 17 -5.19 4.28 10.85
C PHE A 17 -6.22 3.15 10.65
N LEU A 18 -5.76 1.93 10.34
CA LEU A 18 -6.61 0.73 10.26
C LEU A 18 -7.34 0.43 11.57
N ALA A 19 -6.68 0.68 12.71
CA ALA A 19 -7.27 0.52 14.03
C ALA A 19 -8.22 1.66 14.42
N GLY A 20 -8.41 2.67 13.55
CA GLY A 20 -9.22 3.86 13.82
C GLY A 20 -8.65 4.72 14.97
N LYS A 21 -7.36 4.58 15.28
CA LYS A 21 -6.72 5.37 16.35
C LYS A 21 -6.45 6.79 15.89
N ILE A 22 -5.98 6.93 14.65
CA ILE A 22 -5.72 8.21 14.00
C ILE A 22 -6.72 8.47 12.86
N THR A 23 -6.86 9.73 12.47
CA THR A 23 -7.66 10.17 11.32
C THR A 23 -6.88 10.05 10.01
N ASN A 24 -7.56 10.22 8.88
CA ASN A 24 -6.92 10.27 7.56
C ASN A 24 -5.96 11.47 7.43
N PHE A 25 -6.26 12.60 8.07
CA PHE A 25 -5.37 13.78 8.08
C PHE A 25 -4.15 13.54 8.96
N GLU A 26 -4.34 13.02 10.18
CA GLU A 26 -3.22 12.62 11.04
C GLU A 26 -2.31 11.59 10.35
N PHE A 27 -2.87 10.68 9.56
CA PHE A 27 -2.10 9.75 8.74
C PHE A 27 -1.22 10.51 7.72
N GLU A 28 -1.81 11.38 6.89
CA GLU A 28 -1.11 12.11 5.83
C GLU A 28 -0.02 13.06 6.35
N GLU A 29 -0.35 13.85 7.38
CA GLU A 29 0.55 14.86 7.94
C GLU A 29 1.80 14.24 8.59
N ASN A 30 1.70 12.98 9.02
CA ASN A 30 2.80 12.30 9.72
C ASN A 30 3.64 11.38 8.83
N ILE A 31 3.31 11.25 7.53
CA ILE A 31 4.13 10.47 6.60
C ILE A 31 5.51 11.13 6.48
N PRO A 32 6.61 10.38 6.70
CA PRO A 32 7.95 10.92 6.58
C PRO A 32 8.27 11.34 5.14
N ASP A 33 8.98 12.47 5.00
CA ASP A 33 9.61 12.82 3.73
C ASP A 33 10.77 11.84 3.46
N SER A 34 10.73 11.16 2.32
CA SER A 34 11.71 10.14 1.96
C SER A 34 11.83 9.97 0.45
N ARG A 35 13.02 9.57 0.01
CA ARG A 35 13.29 9.21 -1.39
C ARG A 35 12.90 7.76 -1.73
N ASP A 36 12.44 7.00 -0.74
CA ASP A 36 11.93 5.66 -0.96
C ASP A 36 10.59 5.71 -1.70
N LEU A 37 10.59 5.25 -2.95
CA LEU A 37 9.43 5.28 -3.82
C LEU A 37 8.24 4.46 -3.27
N ALA A 38 8.49 3.46 -2.42
CA ALA A 38 7.45 2.69 -1.77
C ALA A 38 6.53 3.56 -0.91
N ILE A 39 7.12 4.50 -0.18
CA ILE A 39 6.42 5.35 0.79
C ILE A 39 5.44 6.24 0.03
N GLY A 40 5.90 6.95 -0.98
CA GLY A 40 5.05 7.79 -1.83
C GLY A 40 3.96 6.99 -2.54
N ALA A 41 4.29 5.79 -3.06
CA ALA A 41 3.33 4.94 -3.76
C ALA A 41 2.22 4.43 -2.84
N ILE A 42 2.56 3.99 -1.62
CA ILE A 42 1.61 3.49 -0.63
C ILE A 42 0.78 4.64 -0.04
N ALA A 43 1.41 5.76 0.31
CA ALA A 43 0.73 6.97 0.80
C ALA A 43 -0.32 7.46 -0.20
N ASN A 44 0.09 7.60 -1.47
CA ASN A 44 -0.80 8.02 -2.53
C ASN A 44 -1.94 7.00 -2.71
N SER A 45 -1.67 5.69 -2.66
CA SER A 45 -2.74 4.68 -2.76
C SER A 45 -3.72 4.69 -1.58
N ALA A 46 -3.23 4.90 -0.36
CA ALA A 46 -4.06 4.99 0.84
C ALA A 46 -5.06 6.15 0.77
N TRP A 47 -4.67 7.24 0.09
CA TRP A 47 -5.52 8.41 -0.17
C TRP A 47 -6.88 8.06 -0.77
N CYS A 48 -6.94 7.05 -1.64
CA CYS A 48 -8.18 6.64 -2.29
C CYS A 48 -9.23 6.01 -1.36
N PHE A 49 -8.94 5.82 -0.07
CA PHE A 49 -9.84 5.15 0.87
C PHE A 49 -10.63 6.06 1.79
N TYR A 50 -10.45 7.38 1.68
CA TYR A 50 -11.15 8.34 2.51
C TYR A 50 -11.63 9.54 1.70
N ASP A 51 -12.78 10.11 2.09
CA ASP A 51 -13.39 11.28 1.46
C ASP A 51 -12.63 12.56 1.83
N ASP A 52 -12.03 13.20 0.82
CA ASP A 52 -11.12 14.37 0.89
C ASP A 52 -11.64 15.57 1.67
N PHE A 53 -12.96 15.67 1.91
CA PHE A 53 -13.57 16.84 2.51
C PHE A 53 -13.95 16.69 3.99
N LYS A 54 -13.71 15.52 4.60
CA LYS A 54 -14.07 15.28 6.01
C LYS A 54 -13.06 14.41 6.71
N GLU A 55 -12.42 14.97 7.74
CA GLU A 55 -11.63 14.20 8.69
C GLU A 55 -12.46 13.08 9.30
N HIS A 56 -11.93 11.85 9.31
CA HIS A 56 -12.58 10.73 9.95
C HIS A 56 -11.64 9.59 10.32
N LYS A 57 -12.15 8.76 11.23
CA LYS A 57 -11.60 7.45 11.59
C LYS A 57 -12.30 6.36 10.80
N ILE A 58 -11.58 5.27 10.52
CA ILE A 58 -12.12 4.08 9.85
C ILE A 58 -12.90 3.24 10.88
N VAL A 59 -14.12 3.67 11.21
CA VAL A 59 -15.02 2.97 12.14
C VAL A 59 -16.46 2.95 11.63
N GLY A 60 -17.23 1.92 12.03
CA GLY A 60 -18.65 1.80 11.71
C GLY A 60 -18.92 1.79 10.20
N LYS A 61 -19.76 2.73 9.72
CA LYS A 61 -20.10 2.86 8.29
C LYS A 61 -18.92 3.24 7.37
N LYS A 62 -17.80 3.65 7.97
CA LYS A 62 -16.54 3.97 7.26
C LYS A 62 -15.48 2.88 7.42
N ALA A 63 -15.86 1.68 7.91
CA ALA A 63 -14.93 0.57 8.01
C ALA A 63 -14.47 0.09 6.62
N LEU A 64 -13.21 -0.30 6.51
CA LEU A 64 -12.66 -0.88 5.27
C LEU A 64 -13.28 -2.24 4.97
N SER A 65 -13.43 -2.56 3.69
CA SER A 65 -13.75 -3.92 3.23
C SER A 65 -12.64 -4.91 3.59
N GLU A 66 -12.97 -6.19 3.71
CA GLU A 66 -11.98 -7.24 3.99
C GLU A 66 -10.88 -7.34 2.91
N GLU A 67 -11.25 -7.14 1.65
CA GLU A 67 -10.30 -7.05 0.54
C GLU A 67 -9.30 -5.91 0.77
N MET A 68 -9.80 -4.75 1.22
CA MET A 68 -8.95 -3.60 1.45
C MET A 68 -8.02 -3.81 2.65
N LYS A 69 -8.52 -4.40 3.74
CA LYS A 69 -7.69 -4.79 4.89
C LYS A 69 -6.57 -5.73 4.44
N SER A 70 -6.89 -6.75 3.65
CA SER A 70 -5.90 -7.68 3.09
C SER A 70 -4.82 -6.98 2.26
N ASN A 71 -5.20 -5.98 1.45
CA ASN A 71 -4.24 -5.17 0.70
C ASN A 71 -3.35 -4.35 1.65
N VAL A 72 -3.93 -3.59 2.59
CA VAL A 72 -3.14 -2.76 3.51
C VAL A 72 -2.22 -3.61 4.40
N GLU A 73 -2.65 -4.78 4.86
CA GLU A 73 -1.79 -5.73 5.59
C GLU A 73 -0.57 -6.16 4.75
N ARG A 74 -0.77 -6.41 3.45
CA ARG A 74 0.33 -6.70 2.52
C ARG A 74 1.28 -5.52 2.37
N TRP A 75 0.75 -4.29 2.36
CA TRP A 75 1.57 -3.08 2.26
C TRP A 75 2.41 -2.86 3.53
N ILE A 76 1.81 -3.07 4.70
CA ILE A 76 2.50 -3.07 5.99
C ILE A 76 3.61 -4.12 6.00
N LEU A 77 3.33 -5.33 5.50
CA LEU A 77 4.34 -6.38 5.39
C LEU A 77 5.50 -5.93 4.50
N PHE A 78 5.23 -5.37 3.32
CA PHE A 78 6.28 -4.86 2.44
C PHE A 78 7.14 -3.79 3.11
N LEU A 79 6.50 -2.81 3.77
CA LEU A 79 7.21 -1.75 4.50
C LEU A 79 8.10 -2.30 5.62
N SER A 80 7.76 -3.44 6.21
CA SER A 80 8.59 -4.11 7.21
C SER A 80 9.85 -4.80 6.65
N THR A 81 10.07 -4.75 5.34
CA THR A 81 11.16 -5.46 4.65
C THR A 81 12.11 -4.51 3.94
N ASP A 82 13.29 -5.03 3.61
CA ASP A 82 14.32 -4.41 2.77
C ASP A 82 14.15 -4.74 1.28
N VAL A 83 12.96 -5.17 0.86
CA VAL A 83 12.67 -5.41 -0.57
C VAL A 83 12.60 -4.07 -1.30
N GLU A 84 13.37 -3.88 -2.37
CA GLU A 84 13.34 -2.66 -3.18
C GLU A 84 11.98 -2.52 -3.89
N TYR A 85 11.49 -1.29 -4.03
CA TYR A 85 10.28 -1.01 -4.78
C TYR A 85 10.60 -0.85 -6.27
N GLU A 86 10.18 -1.81 -7.07
CA GLU A 86 10.57 -1.92 -8.50
C GLU A 86 9.48 -1.45 -9.49
N TRP A 87 8.27 -1.17 -9.00
CA TRP A 87 7.18 -0.72 -9.85
C TRP A 87 7.46 0.68 -10.42
N PRO A 88 7.11 0.96 -11.68
CA PRO A 88 7.30 2.28 -12.25
C PRO A 88 6.41 3.32 -11.53
N PRO A 89 6.82 4.60 -11.48
CA PRO A 89 6.02 5.66 -10.89
C PRO A 89 4.62 5.72 -11.50
N PHE A 90 3.60 5.71 -10.65
CA PHE A 90 2.21 5.71 -11.08
C PHE A 90 1.32 6.33 -9.99
N THR A 91 0.24 6.99 -10.39
CA THR A 91 -0.71 7.59 -9.44
C THR A 91 -1.65 6.52 -8.90
N TYR A 92 -1.83 6.45 -7.60
CA TYR A 92 -2.69 5.52 -6.86
C TYR A 92 -2.45 4.06 -7.26
N PRO A 93 -1.19 3.56 -7.21
CA PRO A 93 -0.84 2.27 -7.78
C PRO A 93 -1.60 1.11 -7.13
N GLY A 94 -1.89 1.15 -5.83
CA GLY A 94 -2.54 0.08 -5.07
C GLY A 94 -4.05 -0.06 -5.24
N VAL A 95 -4.70 0.78 -6.06
CA VAL A 95 -6.17 0.75 -6.28
C VAL A 95 -6.55 0.47 -7.73
N ARG A 96 -5.69 -0.23 -8.47
CA ARG A 96 -5.92 -0.63 -9.86
C ARG A 96 -6.57 -2.02 -9.99
N PRO A 97 -7.25 -2.29 -11.13
CA PRO A 97 -7.65 -1.32 -12.15
C PRO A 97 -8.78 -0.41 -11.65
N LEU A 98 -8.77 0.88 -12.01
CA LEU A 98 -9.92 1.74 -11.72
C LEU A 98 -11.05 1.44 -12.70
N SER A 99 -12.30 1.47 -12.24
CA SER A 99 -13.47 1.39 -13.13
C SER A 99 -13.55 2.65 -13.98
N HIS A 100 -12.91 2.55 -15.12
CA HIS A 100 -12.69 3.62 -16.08
C HIS A 100 -13.96 3.81 -16.92
N GLY A 101 -14.80 4.77 -16.53
CA GLY A 101 -15.93 5.24 -17.35
C GLY A 101 -15.48 5.70 -18.75
N LEU A 102 -16.44 5.95 -19.65
CA LEU A 102 -16.19 6.27 -21.08
C LEU A 102 -15.13 7.38 -21.30
N TRP A 103 -15.02 8.33 -20.37
CA TRP A 103 -14.09 9.47 -20.40
C TRP A 103 -12.60 9.09 -20.30
N SER A 104 -12.26 7.98 -19.64
CA SER A 104 -10.88 7.49 -19.49
C SER A 104 -10.25 7.00 -20.82
N LYS A 105 -11.07 6.54 -21.78
CA LYS A 105 -10.59 5.96 -23.04
C LYS A 105 -9.90 7.00 -23.93
N LEU A 106 -10.19 8.29 -23.74
CA LEU A 106 -9.70 9.38 -24.59
C LEU A 106 -8.33 9.96 -24.18
N PHE A 107 -7.86 9.74 -22.94
CA PHE A 107 -6.68 10.45 -22.39
C PHE A 107 -5.41 9.61 -22.27
N GLY A 108 -5.28 8.49 -22.98
CA GLY A 108 -4.06 7.65 -22.93
C GLY A 108 -3.77 6.99 -21.57
N SER A 109 -4.66 7.14 -20.59
CA SER A 109 -4.54 6.58 -19.24
C SER A 109 -4.50 5.05 -19.27
N LYS A 110 -5.29 4.42 -20.15
CA LYS A 110 -5.33 2.95 -20.28
C LYS A 110 -4.03 2.33 -20.77
N ALA A 111 -3.29 3.00 -21.65
CA ALA A 111 -2.01 2.48 -22.15
C ALA A 111 -0.93 2.54 -21.05
N LYS A 112 -0.88 3.66 -20.30
CA LYS A 112 0.00 3.82 -19.15
C LYS A 112 -0.33 2.82 -18.03
N GLU A 113 -1.61 2.62 -17.75
CA GLU A 113 -2.09 1.63 -16.78
C GLU A 113 -1.74 0.20 -17.19
N ARG A 114 -1.99 -0.18 -18.45
CA ARG A 114 -1.58 -1.51 -18.94
C ARG A 114 -0.07 -1.73 -18.80
N LYS A 115 0.74 -0.72 -19.14
CA LYS A 115 2.20 -0.78 -18.99
C LYS A 115 2.62 -0.92 -17.52
N PHE A 116 1.97 -0.17 -16.63
CA PHE A 116 2.17 -0.31 -15.19
C PHE A 116 1.82 -1.73 -14.73
N MET A 117 0.61 -2.21 -15.04
CA MET A 117 0.14 -3.55 -14.66
C MET A 117 0.96 -4.69 -15.25
N SER A 118 1.62 -4.48 -16.40
CA SER A 118 2.51 -5.48 -17.00
C SER A 118 3.93 -5.48 -16.43
N SER A 119 4.24 -4.61 -15.46
CA SER A 119 5.59 -4.50 -14.87
C SER A 119 5.87 -5.59 -13.83
N GLY A 120 4.83 -6.25 -13.32
CA GLY A 120 4.95 -7.30 -12.30
C GLY A 120 3.63 -8.01 -12.04
N ASP A 121 3.60 -8.87 -11.02
CA ASP A 121 2.37 -9.50 -10.54
C ASP A 121 1.60 -8.54 -9.64
N TYR A 122 0.66 -7.81 -10.25
CA TYR A 122 -0.12 -6.79 -9.53
C TYR A 122 -0.96 -7.38 -8.39
N SER A 123 -1.29 -8.67 -8.44
CA SER A 123 -2.08 -9.32 -7.37
C SER A 123 -1.34 -9.41 -6.03
N VAL A 124 -0.03 -9.12 -6.01
CA VAL A 124 0.78 -9.00 -4.77
C VAL A 124 1.42 -7.64 -4.59
N TRP A 125 0.98 -6.62 -5.33
CA TRP A 125 1.46 -5.25 -5.14
C TRP A 125 1.42 -4.88 -3.63
N PRO A 126 2.47 -4.28 -3.06
CA PRO A 126 3.63 -3.62 -3.70
C PRO A 126 4.82 -4.54 -4.05
N PHE A 127 4.74 -5.84 -3.80
CA PHE A 127 5.76 -6.77 -4.29
C PHE A 127 5.71 -6.85 -5.81
N ILE A 128 6.87 -6.93 -6.47
CA ILE A 128 6.93 -7.01 -7.93
C ILE A 128 6.49 -8.38 -8.46
N SER A 129 6.66 -9.44 -7.65
CA SER A 129 6.36 -10.82 -8.06
C SER A 129 5.83 -11.63 -6.89
N ARG A 130 5.06 -12.68 -7.21
CA ARG A 130 4.61 -13.67 -6.23
C ARG A 130 5.76 -14.32 -5.47
N GLU A 131 6.88 -14.51 -6.15
CA GLU A 131 8.09 -15.12 -5.58
C GLU A 131 8.69 -14.25 -4.47
N SER A 132 8.82 -12.93 -4.69
CA SER A 132 9.34 -12.04 -3.64
C SER A 132 8.40 -11.93 -2.45
N TYR A 133 7.08 -11.94 -2.70
CA TYR A 133 6.08 -11.99 -1.66
C TYR A 133 6.17 -13.27 -0.82
N ASN A 134 6.22 -14.45 -1.47
CA ASN A 134 6.27 -15.73 -0.78
C ASN A 134 7.52 -15.89 0.08
N ARG A 135 8.70 -15.45 -0.41
CA ARG A 135 9.94 -15.46 0.38
C ARG A 135 9.80 -14.71 1.70
N VAL A 136 9.16 -13.55 1.68
CA VAL A 136 8.91 -12.76 2.89
C VAL A 136 7.93 -13.46 3.82
N GLN A 137 6.88 -14.07 3.29
CA GLN A 137 5.91 -14.83 4.10
C GLN A 137 6.54 -16.05 4.78
N GLU A 138 7.42 -16.78 4.09
CA GLU A 138 8.12 -17.95 4.63
C GLU A 138 9.05 -17.55 5.80
N VAL A 139 9.85 -16.50 5.62
CA VAL A 139 10.73 -15.97 6.68
C VAL A 139 9.91 -15.46 7.87
N GLY A 140 8.78 -14.77 7.61
CA GLY A 140 7.86 -14.33 8.66
C GLY A 140 7.18 -15.48 9.40
N GLY A 141 6.84 -16.57 8.69
CA GLY A 141 6.27 -17.78 9.25
C GLY A 141 7.25 -18.54 10.16
N GLN A 142 8.51 -18.67 9.73
CA GLN A 142 9.58 -19.31 10.51
C GLN A 142 9.90 -18.56 11.81
N ARG A 143 9.79 -17.22 11.83
CA ARG A 143 9.96 -16.42 13.06
C ARG A 143 8.81 -16.59 14.06
N ARG A 144 7.61 -16.93 13.59
CA ARG A 144 6.42 -17.14 14.44
C ARG A 144 6.34 -18.55 15.02
N SER A 145 6.91 -19.55 14.35
CA SER A 145 6.97 -20.94 14.83
C SER A 145 8.13 -21.24 15.79
N GLY A 146 9.03 -20.28 16.02
CA GLY A 146 10.21 -20.41 16.90
C GLY A 146 10.01 -20.03 18.37
N VAL A 147 8.77 -19.90 18.87
CA VAL A 147 8.53 -19.71 20.31
C VAL A 147 8.71 -21.08 20.99
N PRO A 148 9.73 -21.30 21.84
CA PRO A 148 9.82 -22.52 22.62
C PRO A 148 8.67 -22.52 23.63
N SER A 149 7.93 -23.62 23.70
CA SER A 149 6.96 -23.90 24.76
C SER A 149 7.65 -24.05 26.12
#